data_AF-A0A6G6K7S4-F1
#
_entry.id   AF-A0A6G6K7S4-F1
#
_cell.length_a   1.000
_cell.length_b   1.000
_cell.length_c   1.000
_cell.angle_alpha   90.00
_cell.angle_beta   90.00
_cell.angle_gamma   90.00
#
_symmetry.space_group_name_H-M   'P 1'
#
loop_
_entity.id
_entity.type
_entity.pdbx_description
1 polymer ?
#
loop_
_entity_poly.entity_id
_entity_poly.type
_entity_poly.pdbx_seq_one_letter_code
_entity_poly.pdbx_strand_id
1 'polypeptide(L)' 'MTDTKPTELQHAKWRVNFLKRLLNTHRVVRYMDVEAWMSQEADFLHRLQRAEAALDTLEKQCTG' A
#
# COMPACT_ATOMS: atom_id res chain seq x y z
N MET A 1 5.49 14.54 -25.15
CA MET A 1 4.93 14.65 -23.78
C MET A 1 4.41 13.29 -23.41
N THR A 2 5.14 12.56 -22.58
CA THR A 2 4.83 11.16 -22.24
C THR A 2 3.64 11.07 -21.31
N ASP A 3 2.71 10.17 -21.63
CA ASP A 3 1.54 9.72 -20.83
C ASP A 3 1.96 9.13 -19.46
N THR A 4 2.49 9.95 -18.56
CA THR A 4 2.97 9.50 -17.25
C THR A 4 1.83 9.30 -16.25
N LYS A 5 0.77 10.11 -16.32
CA LYS A 5 -0.36 10.06 -15.38
C LYS A 5 -1.11 8.71 -15.35
N PRO A 6 -1.43 8.06 -16.49
CA PRO A 6 -2.08 6.76 -16.46
C PRO A 6 -1.22 5.68 -15.80
N THR A 7 0.10 5.74 -16.05
CA THR A 7 1.08 4.80 -15.49
C THR A 7 1.26 5.01 -13.98
N GLU A 8 1.31 6.26 -13.53
CA GLU A 8 1.43 6.61 -12.10
C GLU A 8 0.20 6.17 -11.30
N LEU A 9 -1.01 6.39 -11.83
CA LEU A 9 -2.24 5.94 -11.19
C LEU A 9 -2.31 4.40 -11.11
N GLN A 10 -1.92 3.70 -12.18
CA GLN A 10 -1.85 2.24 -12.18
C GLN A 10 -0.83 1.72 -11.15
N HIS A 11 0.34 2.34 -11.06
CA HIS A 11 1.35 2.00 -10.05
C HIS A 11 0.85 2.26 -8.62
N ALA A 12 0.14 3.36 -8.38
CA ALA A 12 -0.45 3.65 -7.07
C ALA A 12 -1.49 2.59 -6.67
N LYS A 13 -2.39 2.22 -7.61
CA LYS A 13 -3.37 1.13 -7.40
C LYS A 13 -2.68 -0.20 -7.11
N TRP A 14 -1.66 -0.56 -7.88
CA TRP A 14 -0.87 -1.77 -7.66
C TRP A 14 -0.24 -1.78 -6.26
N ARG A 15 0.35 -0.65 -5.83
CA ARG A 15 1.02 -0.53 -4.54
C ARG A 15 0.08 -0.71 -3.35
N VAL A 16 -1.11 -0.12 -3.40
CA VAL A 16 -2.15 -0.32 -2.37
C VAL A 16 -2.57 -1.79 -2.31
N ASN A 17 -2.84 -2.41 -3.46
CA ASN A 17 -3.23 -3.82 -3.53
C ASN A 17 -2.14 -4.77 -3.02
N PHE A 18 -0.87 -4.48 -3.35
CA PHE A 18 0.27 -5.25 -2.87
C PHE A 18 0.38 -5.18 -1.34
N LEU A 19 0.29 -3.99 -0.74
CA LEU A 19 0.38 -3.80 0.71
C LEU A 19 -0.78 -4.48 1.46
N LYS A 20 -2.01 -4.41 0.93
CA LYS A 20 -3.17 -5.14 1.49
C LYS A 20 -2.94 -6.64 1.51
N ARG A 21 -2.42 -7.21 0.42
CA ARG A 21 -2.09 -8.65 0.33
C ARG A 21 -0.97 -9.01 1.29
N LEU A 22 0.08 -8.20 1.38
CA LEU A 22 1.20 -8.42 2.29
C LEU A 22 0.74 -8.43 3.76
N LEU A 23 -0.06 -7.45 4.15
CA LEU A 23 -0.63 -7.38 5.51
C LEU A 23 -1.53 -8.59 5.82
N ASN A 24 -2.35 -9.02 4.86
CA ASN A 24 -3.17 -10.21 5.03
C ASN A 24 -2.32 -11.47 5.23
N THR A 25 -1.30 -11.66 4.39
CA THR A 25 -0.34 -12.78 4.53
C THR A 25 0.36 -12.74 5.88
N HIS A 26 0.81 -11.56 6.32
CA HIS A 26 1.43 -11.37 7.62
C HIS A 26 0.48 -11.78 8.77
N ARG A 27 -0.79 -11.40 8.72
CA ARG A 27 -1.74 -11.74 9.79
C ARG A 27 -2.08 -13.23 9.91
N VAL A 28 -2.00 -13.98 8.81
CA VAL A 28 -2.34 -15.42 8.81
C VAL A 28 -1.14 -16.33 9.08
N VAL A 29 0.08 -15.82 8.94
CA VAL A 29 1.31 -16.57 9.23
C VAL A 29 1.56 -16.55 10.73
N ARG A 30 1.75 -17.73 11.34
CA ARG A 30 2.19 -17.84 12.73
C ARG A 30 3.70 -17.62 12.80
N TYR A 31 4.12 -16.62 13.58
CA TYR A 31 5.52 -16.33 13.86
C TYR A 31 5.79 -16.42 15.36
N MET A 32 6.99 -16.91 15.74
CA MET A 32 7.31 -17.21 17.14
C MET A 32 7.81 -15.99 17.95
N ASP A 33 8.34 -14.95 17.28
CA ASP A 33 8.74 -13.71 17.93
C ASP A 33 7.65 -12.65 17.75
N VAL A 34 6.84 -12.50 18.80
CA VAL A 34 5.63 -11.66 18.78
C VAL A 34 5.96 -10.18 18.65
N GLU A 35 7.06 -9.71 19.25
CA GLU A 35 7.38 -8.27 19.26
C GLU A 35 7.87 -7.79 17.90
N ALA A 36 8.83 -8.51 17.30
CA ALA A 36 9.30 -8.20 15.96
C ALA A 36 8.17 -8.31 14.92
N TRP A 37 7.27 -9.29 15.11
CA TRP A 37 6.10 -9.47 14.26
C TRP A 37 5.13 -8.29 14.33
N MET A 38 4.76 -7.86 15.53
CA MET A 38 3.86 -6.72 15.72
C MET A 38 4.46 -5.40 15.22
N SER A 39 5.78 -5.20 15.39
CA SER A 39 6.48 -4.03 14.85
C SER A 39 6.43 -4.00 13.32
N GLN A 40 6.61 -5.15 12.68
CA GLN A 40 6.49 -5.28 11.22
C GLN A 40 5.04 -5.04 10.74
N GLU A 41 4.02 -5.51 11.48
CA GLU A 41 2.63 -5.19 11.16
C GLU A 41 2.38 -3.68 11.18
N ALA A 42 2.91 -2.98 12.20
CA ALA A 42 2.79 -1.53 12.32
C ALA A 42 3.43 -0.79 11.13
N ASP A 43 4.61 -1.23 10.65
CA ASP A 43 5.23 -0.68 9.44
C ASP A 43 4.33 -0.88 8.20
N PHE A 44 3.75 -2.08 8.03
CA PHE A 44 2.86 -2.36 6.91
C PHE A 44 1.61 -1.48 6.94
N LEU A 45 1.00 -1.30 8.11
CA LEU A 45 -0.16 -0.42 8.30
C LEU A 45 0.18 1.04 7.95
N HIS A 46 1.29 1.55 8.46
CA HIS A 46 1.73 2.92 8.17
C HIS A 46 2.01 3.13 6.67
N ARG A 47 2.66 2.16 6.02
CA ARG A 47 2.93 2.19 4.57
C ARG A 47 1.65 2.12 3.75
N LEU A 48 0.67 1.33 4.19
CA LEU A 48 -0.64 1.23 3.53
C LEU A 48 -1.38 2.55 3.59
N GLN A 49 -1.47 3.17 4.77
CA GLN A 49 -2.13 4.47 4.94
C GLN A 49 -1.52 5.55 4.03
N ARG A 50 -0.19 5.61 3.94
CA ARG A 50 0.50 6.54 3.04
C ARG A 50 0.23 6.25 1.56
N ALA A 51 0.17 4.98 1.17
CA ALA A 51 -0.13 4.59 -0.21
C ALA A 51 -1.58 4.91 -0.60
N GLU A 52 -2.54 4.71 0.31
CA GLU A 52 -3.95 5.05 0.09
C GLU A 52 -4.15 6.56 -0.06
N ALA A 53 -3.49 7.37 0.78
CA ALA A 53 -3.53 8.84 0.64
C ALA A 53 -2.93 9.33 -0.70
N ALA A 54 -1.84 8.71 -1.16
CA ALA A 54 -1.24 9.03 -2.44
C ALA A 54 -2.14 8.63 -3.62
N LEU A 55 -2.79 7.46 -3.53
CA LEU A 55 -3.74 7.02 -4.53
C LEU A 55 -4.95 7.97 -4.63
N ASP A 56 -5.55 8.33 -3.50
CA ASP A 56 -6.68 9.28 -3.46
C ASP A 56 -6.32 10.63 -4.09
N THR A 57 -5.12 11.14 -3.82
CA THR A 57 -4.62 12.37 -4.45
C THR A 57 -4.52 12.23 -5.97
N LEU A 58 -3.95 11.12 -6.46
CA LEU A 58 -3.80 10.87 -7.90
C LEU A 58 -5.14 10.65 -8.59
N GLU A 59 -6.08 9.93 -7.95
CA GLU A 59 -7.43 9.73 -8.47
C GLU A 59 -8.15 11.06 -8.65
N LYS A 60 -8.07 11.96 -7.65
CA LYS A 60 -8.63 13.32 -7.75
C LYS A 60 -8.01 14.14 -8.88
N GLN A 61 -6.71 13.98 -9.15
CA GLN A 61 -6.01 14.66 -10.23
C GLN A 61 -6.31 14.10 -11.63
N CYS A 62 -6.75 12.85 -11.74
CA CYS A 62 -7.12 12.22 -13.01
C CYS A 62 -8.62 12.34 -13.34
N THR A 63 -9.46 12.68 -12.36
CA THR A 63 -10.92 12.83 -12.54
C THR A 63 -11.34 14.30 -12.71
N GLY A 64 -10.40 15.24 -12.59
CA GLY A 64 -10.60 16.68 -12.78
C GLY A 64 -10.09 17.20 -14.10
#